data_AF-A0A847JTI4-F1
#
_entry.id   AF-A0A847JTI4-F1
#
_cell.length_a   1.000
_cell.length_b   1.000
_cell.length_c   1.000
_cell.angle_alpha   90.00
_cell.angle_beta   90.00
_cell.angle_gamma   90.00
#
_symmetry.space_group_name_H-M   'P 1'
#
loop_
_entity.id
_entity.type
_entity.pdbx_description
1 polymer ?
#
loop_
_entity_poly.entity_id
_entity_poly.type
_entity_poly.pdbx_seq_one_letter_code
_entity_poly.pdbx_strand_id
1 'polypeptide(L)'
;MVSLFVALAVLASDVPTVAEASRAMDRAVRFFRTSVSAHGGYLWRYSADLKKREGEGKADPDCVWVQPPGTPAVGMAYLSAYELTKRGYLLDAAREVGECLLQGQLRSGGWAHEIRFEPSARSRYAYRVDPERPRANDRSQLDDDMTQSAIRFLLRLEKAQGRKDRRISEALDYALDALIEAQYPNGAWPQSFTGSNRASSRPVKAASFPETWSRMYTARPYAEHYTLNDNVMGAVIETLLDAWDFRRNARYRDAAVRGGEFLALAQLPEPQPGWAQQYDAEMHPAWARKFEPPAITGGESQQVMRTLIALALRTGERRFLAPVPRALAYYRRLLLPDGRLARFYEIGTDRPLYFTQRYELTYDDSDTPTHYSFKVASH
;
A
#
# COMPACT_ATOMS: atom_id res chain seq x y z
N MET A 1 60.72 -5.36 -9.50
CA MET A 1 60.55 -6.59 -8.71
C MET A 1 59.07 -6.70 -8.36
N VAL A 2 58.40 -7.65 -9.04
CA VAL A 2 57.08 -8.28 -8.84
C VAL A 2 55.93 -7.49 -8.20
N SER A 3 54.96 -7.15 -9.06
CA SER A 3 53.55 -6.94 -8.74
C SER A 3 52.90 -8.22 -8.20
N LEU A 4 52.20 -8.13 -7.08
CA LEU A 4 51.42 -9.22 -6.52
C LEU A 4 49.95 -9.07 -6.93
N PHE A 5 49.54 -9.86 -7.93
CA PHE A 5 48.14 -10.23 -8.14
C PHE A 5 47.66 -10.99 -6.89
N VAL A 6 46.83 -10.35 -6.07
CA VAL A 6 46.00 -11.09 -5.10
C VAL A 6 44.73 -11.45 -5.84
N ALA A 7 44.62 -12.74 -6.15
CA ALA A 7 43.40 -13.35 -6.62
C ALA A 7 42.24 -12.96 -5.70
N LEU A 8 41.22 -12.30 -6.27
CA LEU A 8 39.88 -12.36 -5.72
C LEU A 8 39.45 -13.82 -5.79
N ALA A 9 39.72 -14.57 -4.73
CA ALA A 9 38.86 -15.68 -4.35
C ALA A 9 37.52 -15.04 -3.96
N VAL A 10 36.67 -14.81 -4.97
CA VAL A 10 35.23 -14.74 -4.75
C VAL A 10 34.89 -16.06 -4.10
N LEU A 11 34.65 -16.05 -2.78
CA LEU A 11 33.92 -17.12 -2.13
C LEU A 11 32.58 -17.19 -2.86
N ALA A 12 32.48 -18.14 -3.78
CA ALA A 12 31.20 -18.55 -4.32
C ALA A 12 30.38 -19.00 -3.11
N SER A 13 29.46 -18.14 -2.65
CA SER A 13 28.33 -18.64 -1.88
C SER A 13 27.68 -19.70 -2.77
N ASP A 14 27.67 -20.95 -2.34
CA ASP A 14 27.09 -22.07 -3.09
C ASP A 14 25.66 -21.69 -3.51
N VAL A 15 25.51 -21.31 -4.78
CA VAL A 15 24.20 -21.06 -5.35
C VAL A 15 23.47 -22.40 -5.31
N PRO A 16 22.32 -22.51 -4.62
CA PRO A 16 21.65 -23.78 -4.46
C PRO A 16 21.31 -24.36 -5.84
N THR A 17 21.53 -25.66 -6.00
CA THR A 17 21.12 -26.37 -7.22
C THR A 17 19.59 -26.27 -7.38
N VAL A 18 19.09 -26.42 -8.60
CA VAL A 18 17.64 -26.45 -8.88
C VAL A 18 16.92 -27.50 -8.03
N ALA A 19 17.58 -28.65 -7.79
CA ALA A 19 17.04 -29.72 -6.97
C ALA A 19 16.97 -29.34 -5.49
N GLU A 20 17.97 -28.65 -4.95
CA GLU A 20 17.97 -28.15 -3.56
C GLU A 20 16.93 -27.06 -3.36
N ALA A 21 16.88 -26.09 -4.28
CA ALA A 21 15.87 -25.03 -4.28
C ALA A 21 14.45 -25.62 -4.36
N SER A 22 14.23 -26.60 -5.24
CA SER A 22 12.95 -27.31 -5.36
C SER A 22 12.57 -28.02 -4.06
N ARG A 23 13.50 -28.77 -3.46
CA ARG A 23 13.24 -29.46 -2.17
C ARG A 23 12.96 -28.47 -1.05
N ALA A 24 13.67 -27.34 -0.99
CA ALA A 24 13.45 -26.30 0.01
C ALA A 24 12.07 -25.65 -0.16
N MET A 25 11.68 -25.31 -1.39
CA MET A 25 10.35 -24.80 -1.73
C MET A 25 9.26 -25.80 -1.36
N ASP A 26 9.39 -27.08 -1.74
CA ASP A 26 8.42 -28.12 -1.42
C ASP A 26 8.22 -28.25 0.10
N ARG A 27 9.31 -28.22 0.89
CA ARG A 27 9.23 -28.24 2.36
C ARG A 27 8.55 -26.99 2.92
N ALA A 28 8.91 -25.80 2.42
CA ALA A 28 8.36 -24.53 2.88
C ALA A 28 6.85 -24.45 2.61
N VAL A 29 6.42 -24.76 1.39
CA VAL A 29 4.99 -24.74 1.02
C VAL A 29 4.21 -25.76 1.82
N ARG A 30 4.74 -26.98 1.99
CA ARG A 30 4.08 -27.99 2.84
C ARG A 30 3.90 -27.47 4.26
N PHE A 31 4.98 -26.98 4.89
CA PHE A 31 4.91 -26.45 6.25
C PHE A 31 3.93 -25.29 6.38
N PHE A 32 3.95 -24.32 5.46
CA PHE A 32 3.03 -23.19 5.50
C PHE A 32 1.58 -23.64 5.37
N ARG A 33 1.26 -24.49 4.39
CA ARG A 33 -0.11 -24.97 4.17
C ARG A 33 -0.64 -25.82 5.32
N THR A 34 0.18 -26.70 5.89
CA THR A 34 -0.31 -27.70 6.87
C THR A 34 -0.15 -27.29 8.33
N SER A 35 0.74 -26.34 8.63
CA SER A 35 1.10 -26.00 10.01
C SER A 35 0.88 -24.52 10.34
N VAL A 36 1.17 -23.62 9.40
CA VAL A 36 1.09 -22.16 9.63
C VAL A 36 -0.30 -21.60 9.31
N SER A 37 -0.89 -22.07 8.20
CA SER A 37 -2.17 -21.58 7.67
C SER A 37 -3.30 -21.68 8.70
N ALA A 38 -4.14 -20.66 8.72
CA ALA A 38 -5.45 -20.69 9.36
C ALA A 38 -6.50 -20.31 8.31
N HIS A 39 -7.47 -21.20 8.04
CA HIS A 39 -8.52 -20.94 7.05
C HIS A 39 -7.98 -20.54 5.65
N GLY A 40 -6.79 -21.02 5.27
CA GLY A 40 -6.13 -20.67 4.00
C GLY A 40 -5.33 -19.37 4.03
N GLY A 41 -5.34 -18.62 5.13
CA GLY A 41 -4.65 -17.33 5.28
C GLY A 41 -3.48 -17.35 6.25
N TYR A 42 -2.79 -16.21 6.33
CA TYR A 42 -1.49 -16.06 6.98
C TYR A 42 -1.35 -14.70 7.70
N LEU A 43 -0.39 -14.63 8.61
CA LEU A 43 0.02 -13.44 9.37
C LEU A 43 1.49 -13.09 9.08
N TRP A 44 2.01 -12.03 9.69
CA TRP A 44 3.37 -11.56 9.44
C TRP A 44 4.43 -12.44 10.09
N ARG A 45 4.19 -12.84 11.35
CA ARG A 45 5.19 -13.53 12.17
C ARG A 45 4.56 -14.58 13.07
N TYR A 46 5.34 -15.62 13.30
CA TYR A 46 4.98 -16.77 14.11
C TYR A 46 6.18 -17.16 14.99
N SER A 47 5.92 -17.57 16.24
CA SER A 47 6.94 -18.26 17.03
C SER A 47 7.26 -19.62 16.41
N ALA A 48 8.46 -20.16 16.69
CA ALA A 48 8.88 -21.46 16.13
C ALA A 48 7.94 -22.61 16.50
N ASP A 49 7.26 -22.53 17.65
CA ASP A 49 6.24 -23.47 18.11
C ASP A 49 4.80 -23.12 17.68
N LEU A 50 4.64 -22.06 16.89
CA LEU A 50 3.38 -21.53 16.33
C LEU A 50 2.33 -21.09 17.37
N LYS A 51 2.69 -21.04 18.66
CA LYS A 51 1.80 -20.61 19.76
C LYS A 51 1.60 -19.11 19.81
N LYS A 52 2.55 -18.32 19.30
CA LYS A 52 2.44 -16.87 19.17
C LYS A 52 2.36 -16.51 17.69
N ARG A 53 1.44 -15.61 17.38
CA ARG A 53 1.15 -15.15 16.02
C ARG A 53 0.84 -13.66 16.08
N GLU A 54 1.35 -12.90 15.12
CA GLU A 54 1.15 -11.45 15.06
C GLU A 54 1.07 -10.94 13.61
N GLY A 55 0.14 -9.99 13.41
CA GLY A 55 0.19 -9.00 12.35
C GLY A 55 0.75 -7.71 12.95
N GLU A 56 0.04 -6.58 12.77
CA GLU A 56 0.36 -5.34 13.49
C GLU A 56 0.17 -5.50 15.00
N GLY A 57 -0.77 -6.36 15.40
CA GLY A 57 -0.99 -6.76 16.79
C GLY A 57 -0.98 -8.28 16.97
N LYS A 58 -1.11 -8.69 18.24
CA LYS A 58 -1.31 -10.10 18.59
C LYS A 58 -2.58 -10.64 17.93
N ALA A 59 -2.47 -11.80 17.29
CA ALA A 59 -3.59 -12.47 16.65
C ALA A 59 -3.95 -13.78 17.37
N ASP A 60 -5.25 -14.09 17.38
CA ASP A 60 -5.76 -15.40 17.77
C ASP A 60 -5.67 -16.40 16.58
N PRO A 61 -5.87 -17.72 16.83
CA PRO A 61 -5.77 -18.73 15.78
C PRO A 61 -6.79 -18.62 14.64
N ASP A 62 -7.90 -17.91 14.84
CA ASP A 62 -9.01 -17.74 13.89
C ASP A 62 -8.99 -16.36 13.22
N CYS A 63 -7.80 -15.77 13.14
CA CYS A 63 -7.52 -14.50 12.49
C CYS A 63 -6.39 -14.64 11.47
N VAL A 64 -6.54 -13.96 10.35
CA VAL A 64 -5.50 -13.81 9.33
C VAL A 64 -5.37 -12.34 8.94
N TRP A 65 -4.21 -11.97 8.41
CA TRP A 65 -3.91 -10.57 8.06
C TRP A 65 -4.00 -10.36 6.56
N VAL A 66 -4.65 -9.29 6.12
CA VAL A 66 -4.70 -8.86 4.71
C VAL A 66 -3.54 -7.94 4.40
N GLN A 67 -3.22 -7.01 5.32
CA GLN A 67 -2.10 -6.08 5.18
C GLN A 67 -0.78 -6.84 4.93
N PRO A 68 -0.04 -6.50 3.85
CA PRO A 68 1.26 -7.09 3.57
C PRO A 68 2.25 -6.96 4.74
N PRO A 69 3.14 -7.95 4.98
CA PRO A 69 3.32 -9.19 4.23
C PRO A 69 2.40 -10.35 4.73
N GLY A 70 1.10 -10.12 4.88
CA GLY A 70 0.12 -11.13 5.27
C GLY A 70 -0.35 -12.05 4.11
N THR A 71 -1.63 -12.39 4.15
CA THR A 71 -2.30 -13.40 3.31
C THR A 71 -2.07 -13.21 1.80
N PRO A 72 -2.30 -12.01 1.21
CA PRO A 72 -2.07 -11.82 -0.22
C PRO A 72 -0.60 -12.00 -0.63
N ALA A 73 0.36 -11.61 0.23
CA ALA A 73 1.79 -11.72 -0.07
C ALA A 73 2.24 -13.19 -0.15
N VAL A 74 1.76 -14.03 0.76
CA VAL A 74 2.03 -15.48 0.71
C VAL A 74 1.38 -16.12 -0.53
N GLY A 75 0.14 -15.71 -0.86
CA GLY A 75 -0.51 -16.15 -2.10
C GLY A 75 0.28 -15.76 -3.36
N MET A 76 0.82 -14.55 -3.41
CA MET A 76 1.67 -14.09 -4.50
C MET A 76 2.95 -14.92 -4.62
N ALA A 77 3.54 -15.35 -3.51
CA ALA A 77 4.69 -16.25 -3.52
C ALA A 77 4.33 -17.63 -4.11
N TYR A 78 3.18 -18.20 -3.74
CA TYR A 78 2.70 -19.45 -4.34
C TYR A 78 2.45 -19.32 -5.85
N LEU A 79 1.85 -18.23 -6.31
CA LEU A 79 1.64 -17.98 -7.74
C LEU A 79 2.94 -17.80 -8.50
N SER A 80 3.91 -17.06 -7.95
CA SER A 80 5.25 -16.95 -8.55
C SER A 80 5.92 -18.32 -8.69
N ALA A 81 5.87 -19.14 -7.64
CA ALA A 81 6.41 -20.50 -7.69
C ALA A 81 5.68 -21.38 -8.71
N TYR A 82 4.34 -21.30 -8.77
CA TYR A 82 3.54 -22.03 -9.75
C TYR A 82 3.88 -21.60 -11.18
N GLU A 83 4.01 -20.30 -11.43
CA GLU A 83 4.30 -19.79 -12.77
C GLU A 83 5.65 -20.27 -13.30
N LEU A 84 6.65 -20.39 -12.41
CA LEU A 84 8.00 -20.88 -12.75
C LEU A 84 8.08 -22.40 -12.92
N THR A 85 7.29 -23.18 -12.16
CA THR A 85 7.46 -24.64 -12.08
C THR A 85 6.30 -25.46 -12.62
N LYS A 86 5.13 -24.85 -12.80
CA LYS A 86 3.85 -25.46 -13.21
C LYS A 86 3.37 -26.62 -12.33
N ARG A 87 3.86 -26.74 -11.09
CA ARG A 87 3.44 -27.81 -10.17
C ARG A 87 2.04 -27.53 -9.59
N GLY A 88 1.09 -28.43 -9.82
CA GLY A 88 -0.32 -28.24 -9.46
C GLY A 88 -0.57 -27.87 -8.00
N TYR A 89 0.17 -28.48 -7.06
CA TYR A 89 -0.01 -28.23 -5.63
C TYR A 89 0.25 -26.76 -5.22
N LEU A 90 1.07 -26.02 -5.99
CA LEU A 90 1.33 -24.58 -5.76
C LEU A 90 0.12 -23.74 -6.16
N LEU A 91 -0.55 -24.11 -7.24
CA LEU A 91 -1.81 -23.47 -7.63
C LEU A 91 -2.92 -23.79 -6.61
N ASP A 92 -2.95 -25.01 -6.08
CA ASP A 92 -3.89 -25.36 -5.00
C ASP A 92 -3.63 -24.54 -3.73
N ALA A 93 -2.36 -24.32 -3.36
CA ALA A 93 -1.99 -23.44 -2.26
C ALA A 93 -2.48 -22.00 -2.49
N ALA A 94 -2.33 -21.47 -3.71
CA ALA A 94 -2.84 -20.16 -4.05
C ALA A 94 -4.38 -20.12 -4.05
N ARG A 95 -5.07 -21.19 -4.45
CA ARG A 95 -6.54 -21.26 -4.38
C ARG A 95 -7.05 -21.18 -2.94
N GLU A 96 -6.38 -21.81 -1.99
CA GLU A 96 -6.72 -21.69 -0.56
C GLU A 96 -6.63 -20.25 -0.05
N VAL A 97 -5.61 -19.50 -0.49
CA VAL A 97 -5.51 -18.05 -0.21
C VAL A 97 -6.65 -17.28 -0.85
N GLY A 98 -7.00 -17.59 -2.10
CA GLY A 98 -8.15 -17.00 -2.78
C GLY A 98 -9.44 -17.21 -2.02
N GLU A 99 -9.72 -18.44 -1.60
CA GLU A 99 -10.89 -18.78 -0.79
C GLU A 99 -10.90 -17.99 0.52
N CYS A 100 -9.77 -17.91 1.22
CA CYS A 100 -9.64 -17.13 2.45
C CYS A 100 -10.05 -15.66 2.24
N LEU A 101 -9.56 -15.03 1.18
CA LEU A 101 -9.89 -13.63 0.88
C LEU A 101 -11.36 -13.43 0.52
N LEU A 102 -12.00 -14.38 -0.18
CA LEU A 102 -13.44 -14.33 -0.45
C LEU A 102 -14.26 -14.29 0.84
N GLN A 103 -13.84 -15.00 1.89
CA GLN A 103 -14.52 -15.01 3.18
C GLN A 103 -14.45 -13.69 3.95
N GLY A 104 -13.54 -12.79 3.56
CA GLY A 104 -13.27 -11.52 4.22
C GLY A 104 -13.57 -10.26 3.42
N GLN A 105 -14.13 -10.39 2.19
CA GLN A 105 -14.50 -9.22 1.42
C GLN A 105 -15.69 -8.49 2.08
N LEU A 106 -15.56 -7.19 2.27
CA LEU A 106 -16.57 -6.32 2.87
C LEU A 106 -17.65 -5.91 1.87
N ARG A 107 -18.81 -5.52 2.37
CA ARG A 107 -19.93 -4.99 1.56
C ARG A 107 -19.63 -3.63 0.95
N SER A 108 -18.65 -2.89 1.46
CA SER A 108 -18.12 -1.71 0.80
C SER A 108 -17.21 -2.03 -0.39
N GLY A 109 -16.73 -3.27 -0.54
CA GLY A 109 -16.08 -3.78 -1.75
C GLY A 109 -14.63 -4.25 -1.61
N GLY A 110 -13.89 -3.69 -0.66
CA GLY A 110 -12.51 -4.07 -0.36
C GLY A 110 -12.39 -4.97 0.86
N TRP A 111 -11.27 -4.81 1.57
CA TRP A 111 -10.92 -5.59 2.77
C TRP A 111 -10.51 -4.68 3.93
N ALA A 112 -10.71 -5.16 5.15
CA ALA A 112 -10.09 -4.58 6.35
C ALA A 112 -8.66 -5.11 6.54
N HIS A 113 -7.98 -4.67 7.62
CA HIS A 113 -6.65 -5.15 8.03
C HIS A 113 -6.56 -6.68 8.14
N GLU A 114 -7.66 -7.31 8.53
CA GLU A 114 -7.72 -8.69 8.98
C GLU A 114 -9.04 -9.36 8.57
N ILE A 115 -9.03 -10.68 8.57
CA ILE A 115 -10.23 -11.51 8.42
C ILE A 115 -10.42 -12.30 9.70
N ARG A 116 -11.62 -12.22 10.28
CA ARG A 116 -12.01 -12.95 11.50
C ARG A 116 -12.93 -14.11 11.14
N PHE A 117 -12.62 -15.28 11.70
CA PHE A 117 -13.38 -16.52 11.52
C PHE A 117 -14.11 -16.95 12.79
N GLU A 118 -13.64 -16.56 13.99
CA GLU A 118 -14.36 -16.81 15.24
C GLU A 118 -15.73 -16.09 15.22
N PRO A 119 -16.85 -16.77 15.50
CA PRO A 119 -18.19 -16.22 15.30
C PRO A 119 -18.46 -14.86 15.97
N SER A 120 -18.00 -14.66 17.21
CA SER A 120 -18.25 -13.42 17.95
C SER A 120 -17.46 -12.25 17.35
N ALA A 121 -16.20 -12.47 16.95
CA ALA A 121 -15.36 -11.48 16.29
C ALA A 121 -15.83 -11.21 14.85
N ARG A 122 -16.16 -12.27 14.09
CA ARG A 122 -16.67 -12.21 12.72
C ARG A 122 -17.94 -11.38 12.62
N SER A 123 -18.85 -11.51 13.60
CA SER A 123 -20.11 -10.75 13.63
C SER A 123 -19.94 -9.21 13.66
N ARG A 124 -18.73 -8.73 13.95
CA ARG A 124 -18.38 -7.30 13.96
C ARG A 124 -18.04 -6.74 12.58
N TYR A 125 -17.90 -7.59 11.56
CA TYR A 125 -17.52 -7.19 10.21
C TYR A 125 -18.67 -7.45 9.23
N ALA A 126 -18.85 -6.54 8.28
CA ALA A 126 -19.89 -6.62 7.27
C ALA A 126 -19.43 -7.46 6.06
N TYR A 127 -19.03 -8.70 6.30
CA TYR A 127 -18.58 -9.58 5.21
C TYR A 127 -19.73 -9.91 4.26
N ARG A 128 -19.44 -9.93 2.96
CA ARG A 128 -20.45 -10.16 1.89
C ARG A 128 -21.11 -11.52 1.97
N VAL A 129 -20.35 -12.52 2.39
CA VAL A 129 -20.79 -13.93 2.50
C VAL A 129 -21.68 -14.19 3.72
N ASP A 130 -21.73 -13.26 4.68
CA ASP A 130 -22.52 -13.37 5.90
C ASP A 130 -23.84 -12.59 5.79
N PRO A 131 -24.88 -12.92 6.57
CA PRO A 131 -26.09 -12.10 6.67
C PRO A 131 -25.77 -10.65 7.06
N GLU A 132 -26.55 -9.71 6.55
CA GLU A 132 -26.39 -8.29 6.89
C GLU A 132 -26.63 -8.05 8.39
N ARG A 133 -25.74 -7.26 9.00
CA ARG A 133 -25.80 -6.90 10.42
C ARG A 133 -25.67 -5.39 10.56
N PRO A 134 -26.67 -4.73 11.18
CA PRO A 134 -26.57 -3.30 11.47
C PRO A 134 -25.32 -3.01 12.30
N ARG A 135 -24.61 -1.94 11.97
CA ARG A 135 -23.39 -1.44 12.68
C ARG A 135 -22.15 -2.35 12.59
N ALA A 136 -22.19 -3.42 11.79
CA ALA A 136 -20.97 -4.14 11.49
C ALA A 136 -20.00 -3.23 10.72
N ASN A 137 -18.70 -3.38 10.98
CA ASN A 137 -17.66 -2.62 10.31
C ASN A 137 -17.64 -2.96 8.83
N ASP A 138 -17.96 -1.98 8.01
CA ASP A 138 -17.96 -2.08 6.55
C ASP A 138 -16.92 -1.17 5.92
N ARG A 139 -15.83 -0.86 6.62
CA ARG A 139 -14.79 0.05 6.14
C ARG A 139 -13.69 -0.72 5.40
N SER A 140 -13.64 -0.55 4.09
CA SER A 140 -12.53 -1.02 3.25
C SER A 140 -11.31 -0.11 3.42
N GLN A 141 -10.15 -0.72 3.61
CA GLN A 141 -8.88 -0.03 3.83
C GLN A 141 -8.05 0.01 2.56
N LEU A 142 -7.56 1.22 2.22
CA LEU A 142 -6.55 1.44 1.19
C LEU A 142 -5.17 1.68 1.81
N ASP A 143 -5.12 2.05 3.09
CA ASP A 143 -3.91 2.16 3.89
C ASP A 143 -3.09 0.86 3.84
N ASP A 144 -1.77 0.99 3.82
CA ASP A 144 -0.81 -0.12 3.75
C ASP A 144 -1.18 -1.21 2.73
N ASP A 145 -1.68 -0.82 1.55
CA ASP A 145 -1.85 -1.71 0.40
C ASP A 145 -2.80 -2.92 0.65
N MET A 146 -3.76 -2.79 1.57
CA MET A 146 -4.65 -3.90 1.96
C MET A 146 -5.57 -4.37 0.83
N THR A 147 -6.53 -3.53 0.44
CA THR A 147 -7.48 -3.88 -0.63
C THR A 147 -6.75 -4.10 -1.95
N GLN A 148 -5.74 -3.30 -2.21
CA GLN A 148 -4.97 -3.30 -3.45
C GLN A 148 -4.17 -4.61 -3.61
N SER A 149 -3.46 -5.08 -2.58
CA SER A 149 -2.73 -6.35 -2.64
C SER A 149 -3.66 -7.57 -2.79
N ALA A 150 -4.82 -7.55 -2.14
CA ALA A 150 -5.85 -8.59 -2.32
C ALA A 150 -6.35 -8.63 -3.78
N ILE A 151 -6.67 -7.48 -4.38
CA ILE A 151 -7.07 -7.38 -5.78
C ILE A 151 -5.96 -7.90 -6.71
N ARG A 152 -4.70 -7.43 -6.55
CA ARG A 152 -3.59 -7.86 -7.41
C ARG A 152 -3.32 -9.36 -7.32
N PHE A 153 -3.40 -9.92 -6.11
CA PHE A 153 -3.31 -11.37 -5.93
C PHE A 153 -4.45 -12.12 -6.63
N LEU A 154 -5.70 -11.72 -6.41
CA LEU A 154 -6.87 -12.38 -7.00
C LEU A 154 -6.87 -12.27 -8.54
N LEU A 155 -6.44 -11.13 -9.11
CA LEU A 155 -6.26 -10.96 -10.56
C LEU A 155 -5.28 -12.00 -11.12
N ARG A 156 -4.13 -12.15 -10.47
CA ARG A 156 -3.10 -13.11 -10.88
C ARG A 156 -3.57 -14.55 -10.70
N LEU A 157 -4.29 -14.86 -9.61
CA LEU A 157 -4.89 -16.17 -9.39
C LEU A 157 -5.89 -16.52 -10.49
N GLU A 158 -6.80 -15.59 -10.82
CA GLU A 158 -7.79 -15.78 -11.88
C GLU A 158 -7.13 -16.02 -13.25
N LYS A 159 -6.05 -15.27 -13.56
CA LYS A 159 -5.23 -15.50 -14.75
C LYS A 159 -4.62 -16.90 -14.77
N ALA A 160 -3.99 -17.32 -13.66
CA ALA A 160 -3.33 -18.62 -13.54
C ALA A 160 -4.29 -19.81 -13.70
N GLN A 161 -5.56 -19.65 -13.32
CA GLN A 161 -6.59 -20.67 -13.46
C GLN A 161 -7.44 -20.56 -14.75
N GLY A 162 -7.23 -19.54 -15.57
CA GLY A 162 -8.00 -19.31 -16.79
C GLY A 162 -9.47 -18.95 -16.55
N ARG A 163 -9.76 -18.16 -15.50
CA ARG A 163 -11.12 -17.67 -15.15
C ARG A 163 -12.17 -18.76 -14.93
N LYS A 164 -11.75 -19.92 -14.40
CA LYS A 164 -12.64 -21.05 -14.10
C LYS A 164 -13.49 -20.85 -12.85
N ASP A 165 -12.96 -20.21 -11.80
CA ASP A 165 -13.74 -19.90 -10.59
C ASP A 165 -14.47 -18.55 -10.72
N ARG A 166 -15.77 -18.62 -10.98
CA ARG A 166 -16.64 -17.44 -11.13
C ARG A 166 -16.75 -16.59 -9.86
N ARG A 167 -16.53 -17.18 -8.67
CA ARG A 167 -16.58 -16.44 -7.39
C ARG A 167 -15.42 -15.46 -7.29
N ILE A 168 -14.24 -15.87 -7.76
CA ILE A 168 -13.06 -14.99 -7.85
C ILE A 168 -13.32 -13.86 -8.85
N SER A 169 -13.89 -14.17 -10.02
CA SER A 169 -14.24 -13.14 -11.01
C SER A 169 -15.21 -12.11 -10.44
N GLU A 170 -16.26 -12.58 -9.77
CA GLU A 170 -17.28 -11.74 -9.17
C GLU A 170 -16.69 -10.84 -8.07
N ALA A 171 -15.94 -11.42 -7.12
CA ALA A 171 -15.30 -10.65 -6.05
C ALA A 171 -14.34 -9.59 -6.58
N LEU A 172 -13.57 -9.92 -7.64
CA LEU A 172 -12.67 -8.98 -8.32
C LEU A 172 -13.43 -7.82 -8.97
N ASP A 173 -14.47 -8.14 -9.74
CA ASP A 173 -15.23 -7.12 -10.46
C ASP A 173 -15.93 -6.19 -9.45
N TYR A 174 -16.45 -6.73 -8.34
CA TYR A 174 -17.02 -5.97 -7.24
C TYR A 174 -15.99 -5.04 -6.56
N ALA A 175 -14.81 -5.55 -6.23
CA ALA A 175 -13.75 -4.76 -5.58
C ALA A 175 -13.25 -3.63 -6.50
N LEU A 176 -13.07 -3.92 -7.78
CA LEU A 176 -12.62 -2.93 -8.76
C LEU A 176 -13.69 -1.86 -9.03
N ASP A 177 -14.97 -2.24 -9.06
CA ASP A 177 -16.08 -1.29 -9.18
C ASP A 177 -16.13 -0.37 -7.97
N ALA A 178 -16.08 -0.94 -6.76
CA ALA A 178 -16.06 -0.18 -5.53
C ALA A 178 -14.85 0.76 -5.44
N LEU A 179 -13.68 0.33 -5.89
CA LEU A 179 -12.47 1.16 -5.93
C LEU A 179 -12.63 2.36 -6.88
N ILE A 180 -13.26 2.18 -8.05
CA ILE A 180 -13.58 3.29 -8.96
C ILE A 180 -14.64 4.21 -8.33
N GLU A 181 -15.66 3.66 -7.68
CA GLU A 181 -16.71 4.44 -6.99
C GLU A 181 -16.14 5.27 -5.84
N ALA A 182 -15.14 4.76 -5.12
CA ALA A 182 -14.48 5.45 -4.02
C ALA A 182 -13.60 6.64 -4.46
N GLN A 183 -13.36 6.80 -5.77
CA GLN A 183 -12.57 7.91 -6.30
C GLN A 183 -13.35 9.23 -6.23
N TYR A 184 -12.73 10.27 -5.68
CA TYR A 184 -13.27 11.62 -5.65
C TYR A 184 -13.26 12.28 -7.04
N PRO A 185 -14.09 13.32 -7.27
CA PRO A 185 -14.11 14.06 -8.54
C PRO A 185 -12.77 14.66 -8.97
N ASN A 186 -11.88 15.00 -8.02
CA ASN A 186 -10.54 15.50 -8.30
C ASN A 186 -9.52 14.38 -8.63
N GLY A 187 -9.95 13.12 -8.65
CA GLY A 187 -9.12 11.94 -8.96
C GLY A 187 -8.49 11.25 -7.75
N ALA A 188 -8.61 11.82 -6.55
CA ALA A 188 -8.05 11.26 -5.33
C ALA A 188 -8.82 10.04 -4.80
N TRP A 189 -8.18 9.29 -3.91
CA TRP A 189 -8.81 8.32 -3.01
C TRP A 189 -8.65 8.71 -1.53
N PRO A 190 -9.60 8.33 -0.67
CA PRO A 190 -9.44 8.44 0.77
C PRO A 190 -8.45 7.36 1.30
N GLN A 191 -8.07 7.43 2.57
CA GLN A 191 -7.34 6.34 3.22
C GLN A 191 -8.22 5.08 3.38
N SER A 192 -9.52 5.28 3.58
CA SER A 192 -10.51 4.23 3.78
C SER A 192 -11.86 4.64 3.20
N PHE A 193 -12.71 3.69 2.82
CA PHE A 193 -14.03 3.98 2.27
C PHE A 193 -15.10 2.99 2.72
N THR A 194 -16.34 3.46 2.78
CA THR A 194 -17.55 2.64 3.04
C THR A 194 -18.56 2.70 1.90
N GLY A 195 -18.23 3.41 0.81
CA GLY A 195 -19.14 3.64 -0.31
C GLY A 195 -18.56 4.58 -1.36
N SER A 196 -19.43 5.03 -2.29
CA SER A 196 -19.05 5.90 -3.40
C SER A 196 -18.75 7.33 -2.95
N ASN A 197 -17.71 7.92 -3.54
CA ASN A 197 -17.36 9.33 -3.42
C ASN A 197 -17.68 10.14 -4.70
N ARG A 198 -18.29 9.53 -5.71
CA ARG A 198 -18.57 10.19 -7.01
C ARG A 198 -19.44 11.44 -6.88
N ALA A 199 -20.40 11.43 -5.97
CA ALA A 199 -21.30 12.57 -5.72
C ALA A 199 -20.75 13.57 -4.70
N SER A 200 -19.46 13.47 -4.34
CA SER A 200 -18.83 14.40 -3.41
C SER A 200 -18.89 15.83 -3.95
N SER A 201 -19.31 16.77 -3.10
CA SER A 201 -19.36 18.20 -3.41
C SER A 201 -18.02 18.92 -3.18
N ARG A 202 -16.95 18.17 -2.86
CA ARG A 202 -15.63 18.76 -2.61
C ARG A 202 -15.09 19.41 -3.88
N PRO A 203 -14.51 20.62 -3.78
CA PRO A 203 -14.04 21.37 -4.95
C PRO A 203 -12.84 20.69 -5.61
N VAL A 204 -12.77 20.74 -6.94
CA VAL A 204 -11.57 20.37 -7.70
C VAL A 204 -10.69 21.61 -7.82
N LYS A 205 -9.62 21.68 -7.02
CA LYS A 205 -8.65 22.79 -7.05
C LYS A 205 -7.22 22.28 -6.85
N ALA A 206 -6.25 23.08 -7.28
CA ALA A 206 -4.83 22.78 -7.08
C ALA A 206 -4.45 22.86 -5.60
N ALA A 207 -3.43 22.09 -5.22
CA ALA A 207 -2.85 22.21 -3.88
C ALA A 207 -2.26 23.60 -3.65
N SER A 208 -2.40 24.09 -2.42
CA SER A 208 -1.83 25.36 -1.99
C SER A 208 -1.41 25.30 -0.52
N PHE A 209 -0.67 26.32 -0.08
CA PHE A 209 -0.32 26.46 1.33
C PHE A 209 -1.42 27.21 2.06
N PRO A 210 -1.81 26.77 3.27
CA PRO A 210 -2.66 27.60 4.11
C PRO A 210 -1.86 28.83 4.57
N GLU A 211 -2.53 29.96 4.82
CA GLU A 211 -1.89 31.19 5.31
C GLU A 211 -1.12 30.95 6.62
N THR A 212 -1.69 30.10 7.48
CA THR A 212 -1.06 29.61 8.71
C THR A 212 -1.40 28.14 8.90
N TRP A 213 -0.58 27.42 9.67
CA TRP A 213 -0.87 26.05 10.05
C TRP A 213 -0.66 25.86 11.56
N SER A 214 -1.48 25.00 12.18
CA SER A 214 -1.40 24.74 13.62
C SER A 214 -0.17 23.90 13.95
N ARG A 215 0.71 24.42 14.80
CA ARG A 215 1.82 23.64 15.41
C ARG A 215 1.36 22.66 16.49
N MET A 216 0.10 22.70 16.88
CA MET A 216 -0.51 21.73 17.79
C MET A 216 -1.40 20.75 17.04
N TYR A 217 -1.37 19.49 17.48
CA TYR A 217 -2.22 18.44 16.94
C TYR A 217 -3.72 18.78 17.14
N THR A 218 -4.49 18.74 16.05
CA THR A 218 -5.90 19.16 16.04
C THR A 218 -6.90 18.04 16.30
N ALA A 219 -6.45 16.78 16.32
CA ALA A 219 -7.28 15.59 16.51
C ALA A 219 -8.49 15.49 15.55
N ARG A 220 -8.40 16.11 14.37
CA ARG A 220 -9.44 16.00 13.34
C ARG A 220 -9.37 14.65 12.63
N PRO A 221 -10.51 14.04 12.26
CA PRO A 221 -10.53 12.83 11.44
C PRO A 221 -9.83 13.08 10.11
N TYR A 222 -8.92 12.18 9.72
CA TYR A 222 -8.15 12.26 8.47
C TYR A 222 -8.45 11.11 7.50
N ALA A 223 -9.27 10.13 7.90
CA ALA A 223 -9.54 8.93 7.09
C ALA A 223 -10.15 9.22 5.71
N GLU A 224 -10.79 10.38 5.55
CA GLU A 224 -11.36 10.86 4.29
C GLU A 224 -10.49 11.90 3.57
N HIS A 225 -9.30 12.23 4.09
CA HIS A 225 -8.37 13.11 3.38
C HIS A 225 -7.91 12.47 2.07
N TYR A 226 -7.48 13.31 1.12
CA TYR A 226 -6.82 12.82 -0.07
C TYR A 226 -5.43 12.30 0.31
N THR A 227 -5.27 10.99 0.34
CA THR A 227 -4.17 10.34 1.08
C THR A 227 -3.07 9.85 0.16
N LEU A 228 -1.86 10.36 0.35
CA LEU A 228 -0.62 9.89 -0.29
C LEU A 228 0.24 9.02 0.65
N ASN A 229 0.01 9.13 1.97
CA ASN A 229 0.65 8.32 3.00
C ASN A 229 0.65 6.84 2.64
N ASP A 230 1.74 6.14 2.98
CA ASP A 230 1.92 4.69 2.76
C ASP A 230 1.62 4.25 1.30
N ASN A 231 1.94 5.12 0.34
CA ASN A 231 1.73 4.94 -1.10
C ASN A 231 0.28 4.69 -1.53
N VAL A 232 -0.73 5.10 -0.76
CA VAL A 232 -2.15 4.77 -1.03
C VAL A 232 -2.53 5.02 -2.50
N MET A 233 -2.29 6.22 -3.03
CA MET A 233 -2.62 6.53 -4.44
C MET A 233 -1.80 5.69 -5.42
N GLY A 234 -0.50 5.53 -5.18
CA GLY A 234 0.38 4.81 -6.11
C GLY A 234 -0.02 3.34 -6.22
N ALA A 235 -0.31 2.70 -5.09
CA ALA A 235 -0.78 1.32 -5.04
C ALA A 235 -2.15 1.14 -5.72
N VAL A 236 -3.06 2.10 -5.58
CA VAL A 236 -4.36 2.07 -6.29
C VAL A 236 -4.17 2.21 -7.80
N ILE A 237 -3.35 3.17 -8.23
CA ILE A 237 -3.04 3.40 -9.65
C ILE A 237 -2.40 2.15 -10.27
N GLU A 238 -1.41 1.55 -9.61
CA GLU A 238 -0.77 0.30 -10.05
C GLU A 238 -1.80 -0.83 -10.18
N THR A 239 -2.67 -1.01 -9.19
CA THR A 239 -3.71 -2.05 -9.19
C THR A 239 -4.69 -1.88 -10.34
N LEU A 240 -5.12 -0.65 -10.63
CA LEU A 240 -6.01 -0.35 -11.75
C LEU A 240 -5.32 -0.56 -13.10
N LEU A 241 -4.03 -0.23 -13.20
CA LEU A 241 -3.23 -0.51 -14.40
C LEU A 241 -3.06 -2.03 -14.62
N ASP A 242 -2.86 -2.81 -13.57
CA ASP A 242 -2.81 -4.28 -13.65
C ASP A 242 -4.17 -4.87 -14.08
N ALA A 243 -5.27 -4.33 -13.53
CA ALA A 243 -6.61 -4.69 -13.96
C ALA A 243 -6.85 -4.32 -15.44
N TRP A 244 -6.39 -3.16 -15.90
CA TRP A 244 -6.48 -2.75 -17.29
C TRP A 244 -5.71 -3.70 -18.22
N ASP A 245 -4.48 -4.07 -17.86
CA ASP A 245 -3.66 -5.00 -18.63
C ASP A 245 -4.33 -6.36 -18.79
N PHE A 246 -4.98 -6.84 -17.74
CA PHE A 246 -5.58 -8.17 -17.76
C PHE A 246 -6.98 -8.18 -18.37
N ARG A 247 -7.83 -7.22 -18.01
CA ARG A 247 -9.25 -7.16 -18.42
C ARG A 247 -9.46 -6.45 -19.76
N ARG A 248 -8.51 -5.60 -20.18
CA ARG A 248 -8.63 -4.74 -21.37
C ARG A 248 -9.84 -3.81 -21.34
N ASN A 249 -10.34 -3.46 -20.15
CA ASN A 249 -11.43 -2.51 -19.97
C ASN A 249 -10.88 -1.11 -19.69
N ALA A 250 -11.22 -0.14 -20.55
CA ALA A 250 -10.71 1.23 -20.49
C ALA A 250 -11.04 1.94 -19.17
N ARG A 251 -12.14 1.58 -18.48
CA ARG A 251 -12.52 2.23 -17.22
C ARG A 251 -11.43 2.20 -16.15
N TYR A 252 -10.62 1.14 -16.13
CA TYR A 252 -9.52 0.98 -15.18
C TYR A 252 -8.36 1.93 -15.52
N ARG A 253 -8.03 2.03 -16.81
CA ARG A 253 -7.07 3.02 -17.33
C ARG A 253 -7.53 4.43 -17.00
N ASP A 254 -8.79 4.75 -17.27
CA ASP A 254 -9.34 6.09 -17.09
C ASP A 254 -9.34 6.50 -15.61
N ALA A 255 -9.67 5.57 -14.70
CA ALA A 255 -9.55 5.79 -13.26
C ALA A 255 -8.09 6.01 -12.81
N ALA A 256 -7.15 5.21 -13.32
CA ALA A 256 -5.72 5.39 -13.05
C ALA A 256 -5.19 6.74 -13.56
N VAL A 257 -5.62 7.16 -14.76
CA VAL A 257 -5.28 8.46 -15.36
C VAL A 257 -5.80 9.62 -14.51
N ARG A 258 -7.06 9.56 -14.04
CA ARG A 258 -7.58 10.56 -13.08
C ARG A 258 -6.78 10.59 -11.78
N GLY A 259 -6.31 9.44 -11.30
CA GLY A 259 -5.37 9.37 -10.17
C GLY A 259 -4.06 10.12 -10.45
N GLY A 260 -3.48 9.95 -11.64
CA GLY A 260 -2.30 10.73 -12.06
C GLY A 260 -2.57 12.22 -12.20
N GLU A 261 -3.76 12.60 -12.66
CA GLU A 261 -4.19 14.00 -12.74
C GLU A 261 -4.29 14.61 -11.34
N PHE A 262 -4.82 13.87 -10.36
CA PHE A 262 -4.76 14.27 -8.95
C PHE A 262 -3.33 14.47 -8.46
N LEU A 263 -2.42 13.51 -8.73
CA LEU A 263 -1.02 13.64 -8.30
C LEU A 263 -0.34 14.88 -8.87
N ALA A 264 -0.62 15.24 -10.12
CA ALA A 264 -0.14 16.49 -10.71
C ALA A 264 -0.79 17.72 -10.06
N LEU A 265 -2.11 17.66 -9.80
CA LEU A 265 -2.89 18.72 -9.15
C LEU A 265 -2.46 18.96 -7.68
N ALA A 266 -2.01 17.90 -7.00
CA ALA A 266 -1.59 17.91 -5.61
C ALA A 266 -0.16 18.44 -5.41
N GLN A 267 0.61 18.63 -6.49
CA GLN A 267 1.95 19.20 -6.36
C GLN A 267 1.85 20.64 -5.86
N LEU A 268 2.49 20.91 -4.73
CA LEU A 268 2.47 22.22 -4.10
C LEU A 268 3.16 23.27 -5.00
N PRO A 269 2.80 24.56 -4.87
CA PRO A 269 3.44 25.61 -5.65
C PRO A 269 4.87 25.89 -5.19
N GLU A 270 5.61 26.68 -5.97
CA GLU A 270 6.88 27.25 -5.52
C GLU A 270 6.68 28.07 -4.23
N PRO A 271 7.65 28.08 -3.31
CA PRO A 271 9.02 27.58 -3.47
C PRO A 271 9.25 26.11 -3.06
N GLN A 272 8.18 25.36 -2.74
CA GLN A 272 8.29 23.98 -2.22
C GLN A 272 7.48 22.98 -3.07
N PRO A 273 7.89 22.70 -4.34
CA PRO A 273 7.13 21.93 -5.30
C PRO A 273 7.14 20.40 -5.05
N GLY A 274 6.89 20.01 -3.80
CA GLY A 274 6.73 18.64 -3.33
C GLY A 274 5.27 18.26 -3.05
N TRP A 275 5.08 17.22 -2.25
CA TRP A 275 3.76 16.74 -1.83
C TRP A 275 3.69 16.50 -0.32
N ALA A 276 2.48 16.58 0.24
CA ALA A 276 2.18 16.24 1.63
C ALA A 276 1.81 14.76 1.79
N GLN A 277 1.75 14.24 3.03
CA GLN A 277 1.20 12.89 3.26
C GLN A 277 -0.30 12.84 2.96
N GLN A 278 -1.03 13.93 3.25
CA GLN A 278 -2.45 14.03 3.00
C GLN A 278 -2.88 15.48 2.81
N TYR A 279 -4.00 15.66 2.12
CA TYR A 279 -4.64 16.95 1.90
C TYR A 279 -6.08 16.95 2.40
N ASP A 280 -6.49 18.05 3.01
CA ASP A 280 -7.89 18.27 3.37
C ASP A 280 -8.78 18.51 2.11
N ALA A 281 -10.08 18.72 2.33
CA ALA A 281 -11.02 19.01 1.25
C ALA A 281 -10.69 20.33 0.52
N GLU A 282 -9.90 21.20 1.16
CA GLU A 282 -9.46 22.47 0.64
C GLU A 282 -8.16 22.37 -0.17
N MET A 283 -7.57 21.18 -0.29
CA MET A 283 -6.28 20.92 -0.95
C MET A 283 -5.09 21.59 -0.24
N HIS A 284 -5.17 21.72 1.08
CA HIS A 284 -4.03 22.10 1.92
C HIS A 284 -3.42 20.87 2.60
N PRO A 285 -2.09 20.84 2.82
CA PRO A 285 -1.46 19.86 3.70
C PRO A 285 -2.16 19.83 5.06
N ALA A 286 -2.47 18.63 5.57
CA ALA A 286 -3.27 18.47 6.77
C ALA A 286 -2.62 17.52 7.80
N TRP A 287 -2.99 17.69 9.08
CA TRP A 287 -2.63 16.75 10.13
C TRP A 287 -3.23 15.36 9.85
N ALA A 288 -2.48 14.30 10.16
CA ALA A 288 -3.01 12.94 10.32
C ALA A 288 -2.90 12.49 11.78
N ARG A 289 -1.93 11.65 12.12
CA ARG A 289 -1.64 11.29 13.52
C ARG A 289 -0.94 12.44 14.24
N LYS A 290 -0.84 12.36 15.57
CA LYS A 290 -0.21 13.40 16.43
C LYS A 290 1.27 13.69 16.13
N PHE A 291 1.90 12.88 15.30
CA PHE A 291 3.29 13.00 14.84
C PHE A 291 3.41 13.17 13.32
N GLU A 292 2.30 13.54 12.66
CA GLU A 292 2.19 13.70 11.20
C GLU A 292 1.55 15.06 10.88
N PRO A 293 2.36 16.14 10.93
CA PRO A 293 1.89 17.51 10.77
C PRO A 293 1.64 17.85 9.29
N PRO A 294 0.92 18.96 9.01
CA PRO A 294 0.94 19.64 7.73
C PRO A 294 2.39 19.96 7.33
N ALA A 295 2.90 19.23 6.34
CA ALA A 295 4.29 19.33 5.93
C ALA A 295 4.48 18.84 4.50
N ILE A 296 5.55 19.31 3.86
CA ILE A 296 6.07 18.71 2.64
C ILE A 296 6.83 17.45 3.04
N THR A 297 6.65 16.37 2.30
CA THR A 297 7.20 15.07 2.65
C THR A 297 8.38 14.69 1.78
N GLY A 298 9.41 14.08 2.37
CA GLY A 298 10.51 13.47 1.62
C GLY A 298 10.15 12.09 1.06
N GLY A 299 9.40 11.29 1.82
CA GLY A 299 9.08 9.90 1.47
C GLY A 299 8.02 9.80 0.39
N GLU A 300 6.81 10.31 0.68
CA GLU A 300 5.66 10.14 -0.22
C GLU A 300 5.87 10.86 -1.55
N SER A 301 6.55 12.01 -1.54
CA SER A 301 6.90 12.72 -2.76
C SER A 301 7.79 11.91 -3.73
N GLN A 302 8.70 11.09 -3.21
CA GLN A 302 9.47 10.17 -4.08
C GLN A 302 8.57 9.09 -4.69
N GLN A 303 7.61 8.58 -3.93
CA GLN A 303 6.64 7.59 -4.42
C GLN A 303 5.70 8.19 -5.47
N VAL A 304 5.26 9.44 -5.27
CA VAL A 304 4.47 10.18 -6.27
C VAL A 304 5.25 10.33 -7.58
N MET A 305 6.51 10.76 -7.52
CA MET A 305 7.33 10.88 -8.73
C MET A 305 7.49 9.54 -9.46
N ARG A 306 7.74 8.44 -8.72
CA ARG A 306 7.82 7.09 -9.33
C ARG A 306 6.49 6.66 -9.93
N THR A 307 5.37 6.93 -9.25
CA THR A 307 4.02 6.62 -9.73
C THR A 307 3.71 7.36 -11.02
N LEU A 308 4.01 8.66 -11.09
CA LEU A 308 3.82 9.48 -12.30
C LEU A 308 4.67 8.99 -13.48
N ILE A 309 5.93 8.59 -13.23
CA ILE A 309 6.79 7.99 -14.25
C ILE A 309 6.22 6.65 -14.74
N ALA A 310 5.83 5.76 -13.81
CA ALA A 310 5.25 4.47 -14.15
C ALA A 310 3.95 4.62 -14.94
N LEU A 311 3.08 5.55 -14.55
CA LEU A 311 1.85 5.88 -15.25
C LEU A 311 2.14 6.38 -16.67
N ALA A 312 3.08 7.31 -16.85
CA ALA A 312 3.47 7.80 -18.17
C ALA A 312 3.99 6.67 -19.08
N LEU A 313 4.82 5.77 -18.54
CA LEU A 313 5.36 4.62 -19.28
C LEU A 313 4.25 3.62 -19.67
N ARG A 314 3.33 3.32 -18.75
CA ARG A 314 2.24 2.35 -18.96
C ARG A 314 1.13 2.86 -19.87
N THR A 315 0.86 4.17 -19.86
CA THR A 315 -0.27 4.77 -20.60
C THR A 315 0.14 5.49 -21.88
N GLY A 316 1.43 5.83 -22.03
CA GLY A 316 1.96 6.69 -23.08
C GLY A 316 1.75 8.19 -22.83
N GLU A 317 1.09 8.59 -21.74
CA GLU A 317 0.75 9.98 -21.46
C GLU A 317 1.93 10.76 -20.82
N ARG A 318 2.82 11.27 -21.67
CA ARG A 318 4.04 11.98 -21.23
C ARG A 318 3.77 13.22 -20.37
N ARG A 319 2.55 13.77 -20.36
CA ARG A 319 2.16 14.91 -19.50
C ARG A 319 2.39 14.64 -18.02
N PHE A 320 2.30 13.38 -17.57
CA PHE A 320 2.56 13.01 -16.18
C PHE A 320 4.03 13.15 -15.77
N LEU A 321 4.95 13.34 -16.71
CA LEU A 321 6.35 13.63 -16.39
C LEU A 321 6.60 15.11 -16.03
N ALA A 322 5.67 16.02 -16.35
CA ALA A 322 5.86 17.46 -16.15
C ALA A 322 6.14 17.87 -14.68
N PRO A 323 5.50 17.28 -13.66
CA PRO A 323 5.79 17.56 -12.24
C PRO A 323 7.21 17.20 -11.77
N VAL A 324 7.84 16.21 -12.41
CA VAL A 324 9.00 15.50 -11.87
C VAL A 324 10.27 16.36 -11.81
N PRO A 325 10.69 17.10 -12.86
CA PRO A 325 11.96 17.83 -12.84
C PRO A 325 12.06 18.87 -11.72
N ARG A 326 10.99 19.65 -11.48
CA ARG A 326 10.98 20.68 -10.42
C ARG A 326 11.03 20.08 -9.02
N ALA A 327 10.31 18.98 -8.79
CA ALA A 327 10.37 18.25 -7.53
C ALA A 327 11.76 17.63 -7.30
N LEU A 328 12.38 17.03 -8.32
CA LEU A 328 13.74 16.49 -8.20
C LEU A 328 14.76 17.57 -7.86
N ALA A 329 14.68 18.74 -8.50
CA ALA A 329 15.55 19.87 -8.18
C ALA A 329 15.34 20.35 -6.74
N TYR A 330 14.08 20.44 -6.29
CA TYR A 330 13.73 20.74 -4.91
C TYR A 330 14.35 19.75 -3.92
N TYR A 331 14.10 18.44 -4.06
CA TYR A 331 14.60 17.46 -3.07
C TYR A 331 16.12 17.30 -3.05
N ARG A 332 16.82 17.50 -4.17
CA ARG A 332 18.29 17.50 -4.19
C ARG A 332 18.89 18.57 -3.28
N ARG A 333 18.22 19.70 -3.10
CA ARG A 333 18.67 20.79 -2.20
C ARG A 333 18.40 20.51 -0.72
N LEU A 334 17.54 19.53 -0.43
CA LEU A 334 17.07 19.21 0.93
C LEU A 334 17.74 17.98 1.56
N LEU A 335 18.77 17.44 0.89
CA LEU A 335 19.54 16.32 1.43
C LEU A 335 20.15 16.72 2.78
N LEU A 336 19.93 15.87 3.76
CA LEU A 336 20.57 15.93 5.07
C LEU A 336 22.08 15.59 4.92
N PRO A 337 22.92 15.91 5.92
CA PRO A 337 24.36 15.61 5.85
C PRO A 337 24.71 14.14 5.59
N ASP A 338 23.81 13.22 5.93
CA ASP A 338 23.96 11.78 5.71
C ASP A 338 23.38 11.29 4.35
N GLY A 339 22.96 12.20 3.48
CA GLY A 339 22.39 11.90 2.16
C GLY A 339 20.93 11.43 2.18
N ARG A 340 20.27 11.43 3.35
CA ARG A 340 18.83 11.14 3.46
C ARG A 340 17.98 12.39 3.27
N LEU A 341 16.67 12.21 3.23
CA LEU A 341 15.69 13.30 3.33
C LEU A 341 15.01 13.25 4.70
N ALA A 342 14.61 14.39 5.23
CA ALA A 342 13.67 14.42 6.34
C ALA A 342 12.31 13.88 5.86
N ARG A 343 11.57 13.22 6.76
CA ARG A 343 10.20 12.78 6.44
C ARG A 343 9.29 13.99 6.28
N PHE A 344 9.49 15.03 7.08
CA PHE A 344 8.69 16.25 7.10
C PHE A 344 9.57 17.49 6.97
N TYR A 345 9.16 18.41 6.11
CA TYR A 345 9.74 19.74 5.95
C TYR A 345 8.65 20.80 6.22
N GLU A 346 9.01 21.78 7.03
CA GLU A 346 8.13 22.87 7.43
C GLU A 346 7.69 23.72 6.22
N ILE A 347 6.40 24.02 6.18
CA ILE A 347 5.80 24.93 5.19
C ILE A 347 6.43 26.31 5.33
N GLY A 348 6.95 26.84 4.22
CA GLY A 348 7.54 28.16 4.09
C GLY A 348 9.04 28.26 4.37
N THR A 349 9.66 27.25 4.99
CA THR A 349 11.06 27.38 5.47
C THR A 349 11.99 26.25 5.05
N ASP A 350 11.47 25.12 4.54
CA ASP A 350 12.23 23.88 4.26
C ASP A 350 12.95 23.28 5.48
N ARG A 351 12.64 23.72 6.70
CA ARG A 351 13.28 23.18 7.90
C ARG A 351 12.74 21.78 8.20
N PRO A 352 13.60 20.77 8.42
CA PRO A 352 13.16 19.46 8.88
C PRO A 352 12.32 19.53 10.16
N LEU A 353 11.20 18.82 10.19
CA LEU A 353 10.34 18.68 11.36
C LEU A 353 10.46 17.27 11.95
N TYR A 354 10.59 17.22 13.27
CA TYR A 354 10.68 16.01 14.06
C TYR A 354 9.70 16.07 15.23
N PHE A 355 9.56 14.94 15.92
CA PHE A 355 8.80 14.86 17.16
C PHE A 355 9.65 14.17 18.21
N THR A 356 9.56 14.63 19.45
CA THR A 356 10.17 13.94 20.60
C THR A 356 9.45 12.62 20.87
N GLN A 357 9.98 11.77 21.77
CA GLN A 357 9.29 10.56 22.22
C GLN A 357 7.91 10.83 22.85
N ARG A 358 7.71 12.05 23.35
CA ARG A 358 6.43 12.55 23.89
C ARG A 358 5.50 13.14 22.84
N TYR A 359 5.92 13.13 21.58
CA TYR A 359 5.22 13.73 20.45
C TYR A 359 5.06 15.25 20.56
N GLU A 360 6.12 15.91 21.03
CA GLU A 360 6.25 17.37 20.96
C GLU A 360 6.99 17.74 19.67
N LEU A 361 6.44 18.68 18.90
CA LEU A 361 7.04 19.14 17.64
C LEU A 361 8.38 19.84 17.92
N THR A 362 9.43 19.45 17.20
CA THR A 362 10.79 19.97 17.37
C THR A 362 11.53 20.00 16.02
N TYR A 363 12.66 20.73 15.99
CA TYR A 363 13.62 20.71 14.88
C TYR A 363 14.84 19.82 15.18
N ASP A 364 14.88 19.22 16.37
CA ASP A 364 15.94 18.33 16.84
C ASP A 364 15.52 16.87 16.68
N ASP A 365 16.38 16.05 16.07
CA ASP A 365 16.15 14.63 15.83
C ASP A 365 16.81 13.72 16.89
N SER A 366 17.40 14.27 17.96
CA SER A 366 18.12 13.49 18.97
C SER A 366 17.21 12.62 19.86
N ASP A 367 15.91 12.96 19.96
CA ASP A 367 14.93 12.29 20.83
C ASP A 367 13.69 11.78 20.06
N THR A 368 13.87 11.29 18.83
CA THR A 368 12.72 10.80 18.04
C THR A 368 12.21 9.43 18.52
N PRO A 369 10.90 9.15 18.40
CA PRO A 369 10.34 7.81 18.57
C PRO A 369 11.08 6.74 17.77
N THR A 370 11.40 5.60 18.39
CA THR A 370 12.20 4.53 17.74
C THR A 370 11.39 3.66 16.78
N HIS A 371 10.05 3.67 16.89
CA HIS A 371 9.14 2.90 16.05
C HIS A 371 8.65 3.66 14.81
N TYR A 372 9.10 4.90 14.59
CA TYR A 372 8.70 5.71 13.44
C TYR A 372 9.92 6.38 12.81
N SER A 373 10.06 6.27 11.49
CA SER A 373 11.19 6.86 10.79
C SER A 373 10.90 8.31 10.41
N PHE A 374 11.72 9.24 10.93
CA PHE A 374 11.70 10.67 10.55
C PHE A 374 12.74 11.04 9.49
N LYS A 375 13.55 10.08 9.06
CA LYS A 375 14.52 10.25 7.96
C LYS A 375 14.38 9.10 6.98
N VAL A 376 14.12 9.43 5.73
CA VAL A 376 13.90 8.46 4.67
C VAL A 376 15.10 8.43 3.73
N ALA A 377 15.38 7.27 3.16
CA ALA A 377 16.40 7.18 2.13
C ALA A 377 16.01 8.01 0.89
N SER A 378 17.02 8.53 0.20
CA SER A 378 16.87 9.21 -1.08
C SER A 378 17.28 8.22 -2.18
N HIS A 379 16.35 7.89 -3.09
CA HIS A 379 16.63 6.96 -4.21
C HIS A 379 16.09 7.46 -5.55
#